data_AF-A0A3E1ZZ25-F1
#
_entry.id   AF-A0A3E1ZZ25-F1
#
_cell.length_a   1.000
_cell.length_b   1.000
_cell.length_c   1.000
_cell.angle_alpha   90.00
_cell.angle_beta   90.00
_cell.angle_gamma   90.00
#
_symmetry.space_group_name_H-M   'P 1'
#
loop_
_entity.id
_entity.type
_entity.pdbx_description
1 polymer ?
#
loop_
_entity_poly.entity_id
_entity_poly.type
_entity_poly.pdbx_seq_one_letter_code
_entity_poly.pdbx_strand_id
1 'polypeptide(L)'
;MSNDVPIKYYDIVDEYTTEAATPVSEAERDPLALYFQLLITRLMNNEEISEEAQTEMAVEAGIDTKRIDDIANFLNQWGNE
;
A
#
# COMPACT_ATOMS: atom_id res chain seq x y z
N MET A 1 19.52 -7.06 6.77
CA MET A 1 19.01 -5.68 6.74
C MET A 1 17.51 -5.83 6.69
N SER A 2 16.86 -5.77 7.85
CA SER A 2 15.40 -5.68 7.87
C SER A 2 15.07 -4.30 7.30
N ASN A 3 14.35 -4.26 6.19
CA ASN A 3 13.68 -3.03 5.78
C ASN A 3 12.57 -2.83 6.80
N ASP A 4 12.90 -2.27 7.97
CA ASP A 4 11.94 -2.09 9.07
C ASP A 4 10.94 -1.02 8.65
N VAL A 5 9.82 -1.48 8.08
CA VAL A 5 8.67 -0.64 7.78
C VAL A 5 8.13 -0.07 9.10
N PRO A 6 7.97 1.25 9.24
CA PRO A 6 7.42 1.84 10.45
C PRO A 6 6.03 1.27 10.81
N ILE A 7 5.79 1.03 12.12
CA ILE A 7 4.54 0.40 12.62
C ILE A 7 3.26 1.08 12.12
N LYS A 8 3.28 2.41 11.93
CA LYS A 8 2.16 3.17 11.40
C LYS A 8 1.64 2.65 10.04
N TYR A 9 2.49 2.03 9.23
CA TYR A 9 2.05 1.47 7.95
C TYR A 9 1.39 0.11 8.13
N TYR A 10 1.73 -0.64 9.19
CA TYR A 10 1.00 -1.85 9.56
C TYR A 10 -0.39 -1.53 10.09
N ASP A 11 -0.56 -0.43 10.82
CA ASP A 11 -1.89 0.02 11.25
C ASP A 11 -2.81 0.30 10.03
N ILE A 12 -2.25 0.91 8.96
CA ILE A 12 -2.96 1.13 7.70
C ILE A 12 -3.26 -0.19 6.98
N VAL A 13 -2.33 -1.17 6.99
CA VAL A 13 -2.58 -2.50 6.42
C VAL A 13 -3.71 -3.21 7.16
N ASP A 14 -3.74 -3.10 8.49
CA ASP A 14 -4.78 -3.72 9.30
C ASP A 14 -6.15 -3.10 9.02
N GLU A 15 -6.22 -1.79 8.82
CA GLU A 15 -7.43 -1.08 8.37
C GLU A 15 -7.85 -1.52 6.95
N TYR A 16 -6.93 -1.45 5.98
CA TYR A 16 -7.15 -1.92 4.61
C TYR A 16 -7.65 -3.37 4.59
N THR A 17 -7.12 -4.25 5.44
CA THR A 17 -7.53 -5.66 5.51
C THR A 17 -9.01 -5.83 5.84
N THR A 18 -9.62 -4.89 6.57
CA THR A 18 -11.05 -4.93 6.91
C THR A 18 -11.96 -4.48 5.77
N GLU A 19 -11.41 -3.71 4.81
CA GLU A 19 -12.15 -3.11 3.69
C GLU A 19 -11.80 -3.72 2.33
N ALA A 20 -10.68 -4.45 2.25
CA ALA A 20 -10.16 -5.02 1.03
C ALA A 20 -11.19 -5.93 0.34
N ALA A 21 -11.36 -5.75 -0.97
CA ALA A 21 -12.28 -6.57 -1.76
C ALA A 21 -11.89 -8.06 -1.75
N THR A 22 -10.59 -8.36 -1.58
CA THR A 22 -10.07 -9.72 -1.46
C THR A 22 -9.36 -9.87 -0.11
N PRO A 23 -9.58 -10.97 0.65
CA PRO A 23 -8.90 -11.19 1.91
C PRO A 23 -7.38 -11.04 1.79
N VAL A 24 -6.77 -10.37 2.77
CA VAL A 24 -5.31 -10.23 2.88
C VAL A 24 -4.78 -11.36 3.74
N SER A 25 -3.80 -12.09 3.22
CA SER A 25 -3.11 -13.13 3.98
C SER A 25 -2.03 -12.56 4.90
N GLU A 26 -1.65 -13.31 5.94
CA GLU A 26 -0.57 -12.90 6.85
C GLU A 26 0.76 -12.67 6.11
N ALA A 27 1.03 -13.45 5.06
CA ALA A 27 2.21 -13.31 4.22
C ALA A 27 2.21 -12.03 3.35
N GLU A 28 1.04 -11.46 3.07
CA GLU A 28 0.91 -10.19 2.33
C GLU A 28 1.09 -8.97 3.24
N ARG A 29 1.08 -9.13 4.57
CA ARG A 29 1.07 -8.01 5.51
C ARG A 29 2.33 -7.15 5.44
N ASP A 30 3.51 -7.77 5.45
CA ASP A 30 4.80 -7.08 5.30
C ASP A 30 4.95 -6.40 3.91
N PRO A 31 4.70 -7.12 2.78
CA PRO A 31 4.64 -6.52 1.45
C PRO A 31 3.70 -5.31 1.33
N LEU A 32 2.48 -5.41 1.86
CA LEU A 32 1.52 -4.32 1.81
C LEU A 32 1.99 -3.12 2.63
N ALA A 33 2.58 -3.35 3.82
CA ALA A 33 3.10 -2.27 4.65
C ALA A 33 4.22 -1.51 3.91
N LEU A 34 5.10 -2.23 3.21
CA LEU A 34 6.13 -1.62 2.36
C LEU A 34 5.52 -0.84 1.19
N TYR A 35 4.50 -1.39 0.53
CA TYR A 35 3.81 -0.72 -0.56
C TYR A 35 3.14 0.59 -0.10
N PHE A 36 2.40 0.56 1.01
CA PHE A 36 1.82 1.76 1.62
C PHE A 36 2.88 2.78 2.00
N GLN A 37 4.02 2.35 2.54
CA GLN A 37 5.16 3.24 2.80
C GLN A 37 5.63 3.93 1.52
N LEU A 38 5.87 3.18 0.45
CA LEU A 38 6.35 3.71 -0.83
C LEU A 38 5.34 4.69 -1.45
N LEU A 39 4.06 4.34 -1.44
CA LEU A 39 2.98 5.11 -2.05
C LEU A 39 2.70 6.41 -1.27
N ILE A 40 2.48 6.32 0.04
CA ILE A 40 2.17 7.47 0.89
C ILE A 40 3.34 8.45 0.94
N THR A 41 4.58 7.96 0.96
CA THR A 41 5.77 8.84 0.93
C THR A 41 5.78 9.70 -0.33
N ARG A 42 5.48 9.12 -1.51
CA ARG A 42 5.38 9.87 -2.78
C ARG A 42 4.22 10.87 -2.75
N LEU A 43 3.05 10.46 -2.24
CA LEU A 43 1.90 11.36 -2.08
C LEU A 43 2.22 12.57 -1.17
N MET A 44 2.87 12.33 -0.04
CA MET A 44 3.30 13.40 0.89
C MET A 44 4.32 14.36 0.25
N ASN A 45 5.12 13.88 -0.69
CA ASN A 45 6.06 14.70 -1.46
C ASN A 45 5.40 15.45 -2.63
N ASN A 46 4.09 15.29 -2.85
CA ASN A 46 3.36 15.77 -4.03
C ASN A 46 3.97 15.27 -5.35
N GLU A 47 4.51 14.05 -5.35
CA GLU A 47 5.00 13.41 -6.58
C GLU A 47 3.83 12.92 -7.43
N GLU A 48 3.92 13.10 -8.75
CA GLU A 48 2.98 12.49 -9.68
C GLU A 48 3.18 10.96 -9.66
N ILE A 49 2.09 10.22 -9.48
CA ILE A 49 2.13 8.75 -9.37
C ILE A 49 1.43 8.16 -10.58
N SER A 50 2.22 7.83 -11.61
CA SER A 50 1.74 7.13 -12.80
C SER A 50 1.39 5.67 -12.48
N GLU A 51 0.60 5.04 -13.34
CA GLU A 51 0.29 3.60 -13.26
C GLU A 51 1.57 2.74 -13.32
N GLU A 52 2.55 3.15 -14.13
CA GLU A 52 3.86 2.51 -14.21
C GLU A 52 4.59 2.56 -12.86
N ALA A 53 4.63 3.74 -12.21
CA ALA A 53 5.24 3.88 -10.89
C ALA A 53 4.52 3.03 -9.82
N GLN A 54 3.19 2.93 -9.87
CA GLN A 54 2.44 2.05 -8.96
C GLN A 54 2.76 0.58 -9.19
N THR A 55 2.93 0.18 -10.44
CA THR A 55 3.30 -1.19 -10.81
C THR A 55 4.73 -1.52 -10.36
N GLU A 56 5.69 -0.61 -10.57
CA GLU A 56 7.06 -0.77 -10.09
C GLU A 56 7.12 -0.90 -8.57
N MET A 57 6.38 -0.06 -7.83
CA MET A 57 6.28 -0.16 -6.38
C MET A 57 5.64 -1.47 -5.93
N ALA A 58 4.62 -1.97 -6.65
CA ALA A 58 3.98 -3.23 -6.32
C ALA A 58 4.94 -4.41 -6.50
N VAL A 59 5.73 -4.39 -7.58
CA VAL A 59 6.80 -5.38 -7.83
C VAL A 59 7.90 -5.28 -6.78
N GLU A 60 8.33 -4.07 -6.42
CA GLU A 60 9.35 -3.82 -5.39
C GLU A 60 8.89 -4.33 -4.02
N ALA A 61 7.63 -4.07 -3.66
CA ALA A 61 7.04 -4.50 -2.41
C ALA A 61 6.70 -6.00 -2.38
N GLY A 62 6.55 -6.63 -3.55
CA GLY A 62 6.18 -8.03 -3.69
C GLY A 62 4.68 -8.31 -3.52
N ILE A 63 3.81 -7.35 -3.89
CA ILE A 63 2.35 -7.51 -3.89
C ILE A 63 1.82 -7.80 -5.30
N ASP A 64 0.67 -8.46 -5.40
CA ASP A 64 -0.03 -8.64 -6.68
C ASP A 64 -0.48 -7.28 -7.21
N THR A 65 -0.19 -6.97 -8.48
CA THR A 65 -0.58 -5.71 -9.11
C THR A 65 -2.10 -5.51 -9.14
N LYS A 66 -2.90 -6.57 -9.01
CA LYS A 66 -4.36 -6.47 -8.82
C LYS A 66 -4.78 -5.76 -7.54
N ARG A 67 -3.88 -5.62 -6.55
CA ARG A 67 -4.13 -4.87 -5.32
C ARG A 67 -4.09 -3.36 -5.54
N ILE A 68 -3.46 -2.89 -6.63
CA ILE A 68 -3.20 -1.47 -6.87
C ILE A 68 -4.51 -0.67 -6.92
N ASP A 69 -5.46 -1.08 -7.75
CA ASP A 69 -6.76 -0.37 -7.89
C ASP A 69 -7.56 -0.36 -6.58
N ASP A 70 -7.55 -1.47 -5.84
CA ASP A 70 -8.25 -1.62 -4.56
C ASP A 70 -7.62 -0.69 -3.50
N ILE A 71 -6.29 -0.64 -3.42
CA ILE A 71 -5.54 0.25 -2.52
C ILE A 71 -5.75 1.72 -2.90
N ALA A 72 -5.78 2.05 -4.19
CA ALA A 72 -6.07 3.41 -4.63
C ALA A 72 -7.49 3.85 -4.22
N ASN A 73 -8.47 2.97 -4.35
CA ASN A 73 -9.84 3.24 -3.90
C ASN A 73 -9.93 3.41 -2.38
N PHE A 74 -9.25 2.56 -1.62
CA PHE A 74 -9.13 2.67 -0.16
C PHE A 74 -8.52 4.01 0.26
N LEU A 75 -7.36 4.39 -0.29
CA LEU A 75 -6.68 5.65 0.07
C LEU A 75 -7.49 6.89 -0.31
N ASN A 76 -8.26 6.84 -1.39
CA ASN A 76 -9.17 7.92 -1.77
C ASN A 76 -10.30 8.12 -0.74
N GLN A 77 -10.70 7.06 -0.02
CA GLN A 77 -11.71 7.17 1.05
C GLN A 77 -11.04 7.60 2.35
N TRP A 78 -9.93 6.95 2.71
CA TRP A 78 -9.14 7.23 3.91
C TRP A 78 -8.68 8.69 4.03
N GLY A 79 -8.27 9.32 2.92
CA GLY A 79 -7.87 10.73 2.90
C GLY A 79 -9.01 11.74 2.99
N ASN A 80 -10.26 11.28 2.95
CA ASN A 80 -11.48 12.11 2.96
C ASN A 80 -12.33 11.93 4.24
N GLU A 81 -11.90 11.09 5.18
CA GLU A 81 -12.48 10.99 6.54
C GLU A 81 -11.95 12.10 7.47
#